data_AF-A0A409XBV7-F1
#
_entry.id   AF-A0A409XBV7-F1
#
_cell.length_a   1.000
_cell.length_b   1.000
_cell.length_c   1.000
_cell.angle_alpha   90.00
_cell.angle_beta   90.00
_cell.angle_gamma   90.00
#
_symmetry.space_group_name_H-M   'P 1'
#
loop_
_entity.id
_entity.type
_entity.pdbx_description
1 polymer ?
#
loop_
_entity_poly.entity_id
_entity_poly.type
_entity_poly.pdbx_seq_one_letter_code
_entity_poly.pdbx_strand_id
1 'polypeptide(L)'
;MVKEKRPPENLGDLIRSDFWFCDGNIVIIAGCAAFKVHRGQLARHSEVFSDLFSLPQPQEQELVDGCSCVELQDPPSDVFYFLGALYDGLYFKKPRSTDFPAIAAVLRLSSKYLVEHLRQRCLHRLDKDWPSTLTGWDMRERRSTDENGRYVPRDHCAHPILVIELALAMNLPTVLPAALYDLSRYGPSKIMTGTTSPMTTFDRLLHEISGPSLTVEKPVKLSRDLLCRTLRGREATQRYMAGFIARHLHCRAPAAECLHRSEKGSPSRPCHESFYFIMLNILRSVGGIACGRDADPLYTLSQATEMLSRTDFSDGQRQCGLKLCQPCKNDFAEAASKARQEVWTLLPQWFGFVESDNHDSLLDLD
;
A
#
# COMPACT_ATOMS: atom_id res chain seq x y z
N MET A 1 26.96 -0.52 -21.00
CA MET A 1 26.57 -0.54 -22.43
C MET A 1 25.08 -0.83 -22.50
N VAL A 2 24.27 0.22 -22.54
CA VAL A 2 22.82 0.16 -22.67
C VAL A 2 22.51 -0.08 -24.14
N LYS A 3 21.85 -1.19 -24.48
CA LYS A 3 21.39 -1.43 -25.84
C LYS A 3 20.22 -0.48 -26.12
N GLU A 4 20.46 0.57 -26.89
CA GLU A 4 19.41 1.32 -27.57
C GLU A 4 18.59 0.35 -28.42
N LYS A 5 17.34 0.12 -28.04
CA LYS A 5 16.36 -0.50 -28.93
C LYS A 5 15.98 0.56 -29.94
N ARG A 6 16.36 0.35 -31.21
CA ARG A 6 15.89 1.18 -32.34
C ARG A 6 14.36 1.18 -32.39
N PRO A 7 13.73 2.32 -32.71
CA PRO A 7 12.30 2.35 -33.01
C PRO A 7 12.00 1.45 -34.23
N PRO A 8 10.78 0.92 -34.36
CA PRO A 8 10.41 0.14 -35.54
C PRO A 8 10.52 1.03 -36.78
N GLU A 9 11.45 0.67 -37.69
CA GLU A 9 11.73 1.39 -38.94
C GLU A 9 10.58 1.25 -39.98
N ASN A 10 9.45 0.62 -39.62
CA ASN A 10 8.25 0.48 -40.46
C ASN A 10 6.96 0.62 -39.64
N LEU A 11 6.06 1.53 -40.06
CA LEU A 11 4.68 1.68 -39.56
C LEU A 11 3.85 0.38 -39.62
N GLY A 12 4.23 -0.58 -40.49
CA GLY A 12 3.53 -1.84 -40.70
C GLY A 12 3.58 -2.82 -39.51
N ASP A 13 4.53 -2.64 -38.59
CA ASP A 13 4.73 -3.53 -37.42
C ASP A 13 4.03 -3.03 -36.15
N LEU A 14 3.27 -1.94 -36.23
CA LEU A 14 2.56 -1.36 -35.09
C LEU A 14 1.32 -2.19 -34.72
N ILE A 15 1.19 -2.46 -33.43
CA ILE A 15 0.07 -3.19 -32.85
C ILE A 15 -1.08 -2.22 -32.59
N ARG A 16 -2.17 -2.39 -33.33
CA ARG A 16 -3.39 -1.59 -33.16
C ARG A 16 -4.10 -2.04 -31.88
N SER A 17 -4.36 -1.09 -30.99
CA SER A 17 -5.16 -1.34 -29.79
C SER A 17 -6.66 -1.26 -30.08
N ASP A 18 -7.47 -1.63 -29.09
CA ASP A 18 -8.92 -1.46 -29.12
C ASP A 18 -9.36 0.02 -29.18
N PHE A 19 -8.49 0.97 -28.81
CA PHE A 19 -8.72 2.40 -29.05
C PHE A 19 -8.38 2.73 -30.51
N TRP A 20 -9.24 2.27 -31.40
CA TRP A 20 -9.16 2.52 -32.84
C TRP A 20 -10.51 3.03 -33.37
N PHE A 21 -10.75 4.32 -33.23
CA PHE A 21 -12.01 4.94 -33.65
C PHE A 21 -12.05 5.16 -35.15
N CYS A 22 -13.17 4.81 -35.79
CA CYS A 22 -13.34 4.96 -37.24
C CYS A 22 -13.27 6.43 -37.68
N ASP A 23 -13.80 7.33 -36.86
CA ASP A 23 -13.80 8.79 -37.00
C ASP A 23 -12.61 9.48 -36.29
N GLY A 24 -11.68 8.71 -35.72
CA GLY A 24 -10.46 9.25 -35.13
C GLY A 24 -9.64 10.03 -36.16
N ASN A 25 -9.08 11.16 -35.72
CA ASN A 25 -8.40 12.13 -36.58
C ASN A 25 -6.92 12.35 -36.20
N ILE A 26 -6.38 11.51 -35.33
CA ILE A 26 -4.96 11.46 -34.99
C ILE A 26 -4.59 10.04 -34.55
N VAL A 27 -3.38 9.60 -34.87
CA VAL A 27 -2.81 8.35 -34.35
C VAL A 27 -1.73 8.66 -33.32
N ILE A 28 -1.93 8.18 -32.10
CA ILE A 28 -0.90 8.20 -31.07
C ILE A 28 -0.09 6.91 -31.19
N ILE A 29 1.23 7.03 -31.25
CA ILE A 29 2.16 5.90 -31.25
C ILE A 29 2.90 5.89 -29.92
N ALA A 30 2.99 4.74 -29.27
CA ALA A 30 3.78 4.56 -28.05
C ALA A 30 4.50 3.21 -28.13
N GLY A 31 5.81 3.23 -28.33
CA GLY A 31 6.60 2.03 -28.56
C GLY A 31 6.08 1.19 -29.73
N CYS A 32 5.63 -0.03 -29.45
CA CYS A 32 5.06 -0.93 -30.47
C CYS A 32 3.55 -0.75 -30.69
N ALA A 33 2.88 0.16 -29.97
CA ALA A 33 1.44 0.30 -29.98
C ALA A 33 0.98 1.55 -30.74
N ALA A 34 -0.17 1.43 -31.41
CA ALA A 34 -0.84 2.53 -32.08
C ALA A 34 -2.31 2.65 -31.63
N PHE A 35 -2.75 3.89 -31.45
CA PHE A 35 -4.07 4.26 -30.96
C PHE A 35 -4.65 5.34 -31.88
N LYS A 36 -5.74 5.04 -32.59
CA LYS A 36 -6.43 6.03 -33.45
C LYS A 36 -7.55 6.69 -32.65
N VAL A 37 -7.37 7.97 -32.33
CA VAL A 37 -8.17 8.72 -31.34
C VAL A 37 -8.53 10.12 -31.85
N HIS A 38 -9.20 10.92 -31.01
CA HIS A 38 -9.65 12.27 -31.34
C HIS A 38 -8.75 13.35 -30.72
N ARG A 39 -8.22 14.26 -31.55
CA ARG A 39 -7.44 15.44 -31.12
C ARG A 39 -8.22 16.26 -30.09
N GLY A 40 -9.51 16.50 -30.36
CA GLY A 40 -10.38 17.29 -29.49
C GLY A 40 -10.56 16.68 -28.11
N GLN A 41 -10.63 15.35 -27.99
CA GLN A 41 -10.76 14.67 -26.69
C GLN A 41 -9.49 14.87 -25.85
N LEU A 42 -8.31 14.69 -26.47
CA LEU A 42 -7.03 14.88 -25.79
C LEU A 42 -6.83 16.36 -25.39
N ALA A 43 -7.02 17.30 -26.31
CA ALA A 43 -6.85 18.73 -26.07
C ALA A 43 -7.84 19.28 -25.03
N ARG A 44 -9.08 18.77 -25.00
CA ARG A 44 -10.08 19.17 -23.99
C ARG A 44 -9.65 18.85 -22.57
N HIS A 45 -8.94 17.74 -22.38
CA HIS A 45 -8.58 17.25 -21.05
C HIS A 45 -7.14 17.56 -20.64
N SER A 46 -6.28 17.93 -21.58
CA SER A 46 -4.86 18.16 -21.37
C SER A 46 -4.39 19.41 -22.12
N GLU A 47 -3.93 20.39 -21.35
CA GLU A 47 -3.32 21.61 -21.90
C GLU A 47 -2.07 21.28 -22.73
N VAL A 48 -1.28 20.29 -22.29
CA VAL A 48 -0.09 19.83 -23.01
C VAL A 48 -0.45 19.32 -24.41
N PHE A 49 -1.51 18.53 -24.54
CA PHE A 49 -1.97 18.07 -25.86
C PHE A 49 -2.60 19.21 -26.67
N SER A 50 -3.32 20.14 -26.03
CA SER A 50 -3.86 21.33 -26.70
C SER A 50 -2.74 22.15 -27.35
N ASP A 51 -1.68 22.45 -26.60
CA ASP A 51 -0.53 23.19 -27.08
C ASP A 51 0.20 22.41 -28.18
N LEU A 52 0.45 21.12 -27.96
CA LEU A 52 1.10 20.24 -28.94
C LEU A 52 0.39 20.27 -30.31
N PHE A 53 -0.94 20.27 -30.31
CA PHE A 53 -1.71 20.27 -31.56
C PHE A 53 -1.91 21.65 -32.18
N SER A 54 -1.62 22.72 -31.44
CA SER A 54 -1.65 24.10 -31.94
C SER A 54 -0.40 24.46 -32.76
N LEU A 55 0.69 23.73 -32.56
CA LEU A 55 1.94 23.94 -33.29
C LEU A 55 1.80 23.51 -34.76
N PRO A 56 2.43 24.25 -35.70
CA PRO A 56 2.43 23.85 -37.11
C PRO A 56 3.12 22.50 -37.28
N GLN A 57 2.45 21.55 -37.94
CA GLN A 57 3.04 20.24 -38.28
C GLN A 57 3.90 20.37 -39.55
N PRO A 58 5.00 19.59 -39.68
CA PRO A 58 5.79 19.53 -40.91
C PRO A 58 4.93 19.14 -42.12
N GLN A 59 5.25 19.70 -43.30
CA GLN A 59 4.50 19.41 -44.54
C GLN A 59 4.64 17.94 -45.00
N GLU A 60 5.77 17.30 -44.68
CA GLU A 60 6.04 15.88 -44.99
C GLU A 60 5.95 15.05 -43.70
N GLN A 61 4.72 14.75 -43.27
CA GLN A 61 4.48 13.86 -42.14
C GLN A 61 3.94 12.52 -42.63
N GLU A 62 4.52 11.43 -42.14
CA GLU A 62 3.99 10.08 -42.39
C GLU A 62 2.57 9.96 -41.81
N LEU A 63 1.64 9.54 -42.67
CA LEU A 63 0.25 9.33 -42.29
C LEU A 63 0.03 7.85 -41.94
N VAL A 64 -0.58 7.60 -40.80
CA VAL A 64 -1.08 6.28 -40.42
C VAL A 64 -2.58 6.27 -40.64
N ASP A 65 -3.07 5.41 -41.53
CA ASP A 65 -4.52 5.29 -41.80
C ASP A 65 -5.16 6.65 -42.18
N GLY A 66 -4.44 7.44 -43.00
CA GLY A 66 -4.84 8.77 -43.45
C GLY A 66 -4.78 9.87 -42.38
N CYS A 67 -4.25 9.58 -41.19
CA CYS A 67 -4.19 10.52 -40.05
C CYS A 67 -2.75 10.90 -39.71
N SER A 68 -2.55 12.15 -39.25
CA SER A 68 -1.27 12.58 -38.66
C SER A 68 -0.93 11.73 -37.44
N CYS A 69 0.34 11.38 -37.27
CA CYS A 69 0.82 10.63 -36.12
C CYS A 69 1.50 11.52 -35.06
N VAL A 70 1.43 11.14 -33.79
CA VAL A 70 2.23 11.71 -32.71
C VAL A 70 2.84 10.58 -31.90
N GLU A 71 4.16 10.55 -31.81
CA GLU A 71 4.89 9.56 -31.03
C GLU A 71 5.08 10.05 -29.59
N LEU A 72 4.67 9.22 -28.62
CA LEU A 72 4.90 9.42 -27.20
C LEU A 72 6.00 8.49 -26.73
N GLN A 73 6.89 9.01 -25.88
CA GLN A 73 7.98 8.26 -25.26
C GLN A 73 7.53 7.43 -24.05
N ASP A 74 6.21 7.28 -23.87
CA ASP A 74 5.60 6.64 -22.70
C ASP A 74 5.37 5.14 -22.93
N PRO A 75 5.29 4.33 -21.86
CA PRO A 75 5.01 2.91 -22.01
C PRO A 75 3.66 2.67 -22.72
N PRO A 76 3.59 1.70 -23.67
CA PRO A 76 2.36 1.39 -24.38
C PRO A 76 1.17 1.09 -23.46
N SER A 77 1.42 0.34 -22.38
CA SER A 77 0.40 -0.02 -21.39
C SER A 77 -0.08 1.20 -20.58
N ASP A 78 0.79 2.17 -20.34
CA ASP A 78 0.41 3.39 -19.63
C ASP A 78 -0.52 4.25 -20.50
N VAL A 79 -0.17 4.41 -21.79
CA VAL A 79 -1.00 5.14 -22.77
C VAL A 79 -2.35 4.46 -22.94
N PHE A 80 -2.39 3.12 -23.02
CA PHE A 80 -3.64 2.36 -23.09
C PHE A 80 -4.58 2.67 -21.90
N TYR A 81 -4.09 2.60 -20.66
CA TYR A 81 -4.92 2.90 -19.49
C TYR A 81 -5.31 4.38 -19.40
N PHE A 82 -4.43 5.29 -19.79
CA PHE A 82 -4.71 6.72 -19.80
C PHE A 82 -5.80 7.09 -20.81
N LEU A 83 -5.75 6.54 -22.03
CA LEU A 83 -6.79 6.71 -23.03
C LEU A 83 -8.11 6.11 -22.54
N GLY A 84 -8.11 4.90 -21.99
CA GLY A 84 -9.31 4.31 -21.38
C GLY A 84 -9.91 5.19 -20.28
N ALA A 85 -9.07 5.80 -19.45
CA ALA A 85 -9.55 6.74 -18.44
C ALA A 85 -10.16 8.04 -19.02
N LEU A 86 -9.69 8.50 -20.18
CA LEU A 86 -10.21 9.70 -20.87
C LEU A 86 -11.52 9.44 -21.64
N TYR A 87 -11.68 8.26 -22.22
CA TYR A 87 -12.85 7.88 -23.03
C TYR A 87 -13.93 7.21 -22.19
N ASP A 88 -13.55 6.20 -21.41
CA ASP A 88 -14.48 5.34 -20.67
C ASP A 88 -14.59 5.73 -19.19
N GLY A 89 -13.73 6.63 -18.71
CA GLY A 89 -13.64 7.02 -17.31
C GLY A 89 -12.93 5.99 -16.43
N LEU A 90 -12.47 6.43 -15.25
CA LEU A 90 -11.69 5.60 -14.34
C LEU A 90 -12.54 5.06 -13.17
N TYR A 91 -13.34 4.02 -13.36
CA TYR A 91 -14.31 3.56 -12.34
C TYR A 91 -13.83 2.36 -11.51
N PHE A 92 -13.83 2.51 -10.18
CA PHE A 92 -13.50 1.44 -9.22
C PHE A 92 -14.73 1.04 -8.39
N LYS A 93 -15.72 0.38 -9.01
CA LYS A 93 -16.95 -0.05 -8.31
C LYS A 93 -16.66 -1.00 -7.14
N LYS A 94 -15.75 -1.95 -7.37
CA LYS A 94 -15.23 -2.88 -6.36
C LYS A 94 -13.70 -2.83 -6.40
N PRO A 95 -13.08 -2.03 -5.52
CA PRO A 95 -11.64 -1.99 -5.29
C PRO A 95 -10.95 -3.36 -5.35
N ARG A 96 -10.04 -3.55 -6.31
CA ARG A 96 -9.18 -4.74 -6.42
C ARG A 96 -7.71 -4.37 -6.53
N SER A 97 -6.84 -5.28 -6.10
CA SER A 97 -5.39 -5.14 -6.31
C SER A 97 -5.01 -5.10 -7.79
N THR A 98 -5.79 -5.77 -8.66
CA THR A 98 -5.62 -5.77 -10.11
C THR A 98 -5.88 -4.42 -10.77
N ASP A 99 -6.46 -3.46 -10.05
CA ASP A 99 -6.70 -2.10 -10.57
C ASP A 99 -5.43 -1.24 -10.51
N PHE A 100 -4.43 -1.65 -9.73
CA PHE A 100 -3.22 -0.87 -9.49
C PHE A 100 -2.43 -0.50 -10.75
N PRO A 101 -2.25 -1.38 -11.76
CA PRO A 101 -1.58 -1.00 -13.00
C PRO A 101 -2.23 0.20 -13.69
N ALA A 102 -3.56 0.22 -13.74
CA ALA A 102 -4.32 1.32 -14.30
C ALA A 102 -4.17 2.60 -13.45
N ILE A 103 -4.27 2.48 -12.12
CA ILE A 103 -4.07 3.62 -11.20
C ILE A 103 -2.67 4.23 -11.39
N ALA A 104 -1.64 3.39 -11.43
CA ALA A 104 -0.25 3.82 -11.55
C ALA A 104 0.04 4.46 -12.91
N ALA A 105 -0.44 3.84 -14.00
CA ALA A 105 -0.35 4.37 -15.36
C ALA A 105 -1.04 5.73 -15.51
N VAL A 106 -2.31 5.79 -15.10
CA VAL A 106 -3.11 7.00 -15.21
C VAL A 106 -2.53 8.09 -14.32
N LEU A 107 -2.02 7.77 -13.12
CA LEU A 107 -1.38 8.76 -12.26
C LEU A 107 -0.12 9.36 -12.91
N ARG A 108 0.74 8.54 -13.51
CA ARG A 108 1.94 9.01 -14.23
C ARG A 108 1.56 9.93 -15.38
N LEU A 109 0.69 9.48 -16.27
CA LEU A 109 0.36 10.24 -17.48
C LEU A 109 -0.55 11.43 -17.21
N SER A 110 -1.49 11.35 -16.27
CA SER A 110 -2.27 12.53 -15.85
C SER A 110 -1.40 13.60 -15.19
N SER A 111 -0.34 13.21 -14.47
CA SER A 111 0.63 14.18 -13.93
C SER A 111 1.50 14.80 -15.03
N LYS A 112 1.97 13.98 -16.00
CA LYS A 112 2.80 14.43 -17.13
C LYS A 112 2.04 15.35 -18.09
N TYR A 113 0.80 15.01 -18.41
CA TYR A 113 -0.05 15.71 -19.37
C TYR A 113 -1.06 16.65 -18.71
N LEU A 114 -0.90 16.95 -17.42
CA LEU A 114 -1.70 17.93 -16.67
C LEU A 114 -3.22 17.67 -16.70
N VAL A 115 -3.62 16.40 -16.61
CA VAL A 115 -5.04 16.00 -16.53
C VAL A 115 -5.48 15.89 -15.07
N GLU A 116 -5.70 17.05 -14.43
CA GLU A 116 -5.80 17.13 -12.97
C GLU A 116 -6.93 16.29 -12.36
N HIS A 117 -8.09 16.21 -13.00
CA HIS A 117 -9.22 15.44 -12.48
C HIS A 117 -8.92 13.93 -12.38
N LEU A 118 -8.16 13.37 -13.33
CA LEU A 118 -7.72 11.98 -13.27
C LEU A 118 -6.63 11.79 -12.22
N ARG A 119 -5.70 12.76 -12.12
CA ARG A 119 -4.64 12.77 -11.11
C ARG A 119 -5.22 12.70 -9.70
N GLN A 120 -6.16 13.60 -9.38
CA GLN A 120 -6.84 13.64 -8.09
C GLN A 120 -7.61 12.34 -7.78
N ARG A 121 -8.25 11.76 -8.80
CA ARG A 121 -8.96 10.49 -8.64
C ARG A 121 -8.03 9.33 -8.30
N CYS A 122 -6.86 9.26 -8.92
CA CYS A 122 -5.83 8.28 -8.58
C CYS A 122 -5.27 8.50 -7.17
N LEU A 123 -4.98 9.75 -6.79
CA LEU A 123 -4.47 10.08 -5.45
C LEU A 123 -5.50 9.74 -4.35
N HIS A 124 -6.77 10.06 -4.55
CA HIS A 124 -7.85 9.67 -3.63
C HIS A 124 -7.97 8.15 -3.47
N ARG A 125 -7.77 7.41 -4.57
CA ARG A 125 -7.76 5.95 -4.53
C ARG A 125 -6.57 5.42 -3.74
N LEU A 126 -5.37 5.98 -3.94
CA LEU A 126 -4.16 5.64 -3.19
C LEU A 126 -4.30 5.96 -1.70
N ASP A 127 -4.84 7.12 -1.33
CA ASP A 127 -5.05 7.50 0.08
C ASP A 127 -6.00 6.54 0.80
N LYS A 128 -7.02 6.00 0.11
CA LYS A 128 -7.85 4.94 0.68
C LYS A 128 -7.08 3.64 0.93
N ASP A 129 -6.11 3.30 0.09
CA ASP A 129 -5.39 2.03 0.17
C ASP A 129 -4.09 2.13 1.01
N TRP A 130 -3.51 3.31 1.14
CA TRP A 130 -2.35 3.65 1.99
C TRP A 130 -2.58 5.02 2.64
N PRO A 131 -3.47 5.09 3.63
CA PRO A 131 -3.88 6.34 4.25
C PRO A 131 -2.78 6.93 5.12
N SER A 132 -2.79 8.25 5.23
CA SER A 132 -1.88 9.00 6.11
C SER A 132 -2.36 9.07 7.58
N THR A 133 -3.58 8.59 7.88
CA THR A 133 -4.19 8.66 9.22
C THR A 133 -4.47 7.26 9.78
N LEU A 134 -4.37 7.12 11.11
CA LEU A 134 -4.69 5.87 11.81
C LEU A 134 -6.15 5.44 11.57
N THR A 135 -7.08 6.40 11.56
CA THR A 135 -8.49 6.11 11.28
C THR A 135 -8.68 5.58 9.86
N GLY A 136 -8.00 6.16 8.86
CA GLY A 136 -8.00 5.63 7.50
C GLY A 136 -7.44 4.22 7.45
N TRP A 137 -6.35 3.96 8.18
CA TRP A 137 -5.74 2.64 8.26
C TRP A 137 -6.70 1.60 8.82
N ASP A 138 -7.43 1.93 9.88
CA ASP A 138 -8.44 1.06 10.47
C ASP A 138 -9.58 0.76 9.49
N MET A 139 -10.02 1.76 8.70
CA MET A 139 -11.02 1.54 7.65
C MET A 139 -10.49 0.64 6.52
N ARG A 140 -9.19 0.73 6.20
CA ARG A 140 -8.53 -0.16 5.23
C ARG A 140 -8.44 -1.60 5.76
N GLU A 141 -8.05 -1.79 7.01
CA GLU A 141 -7.93 -3.13 7.62
C GLU A 141 -9.29 -3.84 7.68
N ARG A 142 -10.35 -3.11 8.05
CA ARG A 142 -11.74 -3.63 8.03
C ARG A 142 -12.17 -4.07 6.62
N ARG A 143 -11.88 -3.26 5.60
CA ARG A 143 -12.18 -3.63 4.20
C ARG A 143 -11.37 -4.82 3.70
N SER A 144 -10.22 -5.08 4.30
CA SER A 144 -9.29 -6.15 3.93
C SER A 144 -9.47 -7.43 4.75
N THR A 145 -10.52 -7.50 5.58
CA THR A 145 -10.83 -8.67 6.41
C THR A 145 -12.16 -9.24 5.95
N ASP A 146 -12.18 -10.52 5.59
CA ASP A 146 -13.40 -11.19 5.10
C ASP A 146 -14.39 -11.49 6.24
N GLU A 147 -15.56 -12.02 5.88
CA GLU A 147 -16.63 -12.39 6.82
C GLU A 147 -16.20 -13.45 7.86
N ASN A 148 -15.16 -14.23 7.54
CA ASN A 148 -14.59 -15.24 8.44
C ASN A 148 -13.46 -14.68 9.31
N GLY A 149 -13.17 -13.37 9.25
CA GLY A 149 -12.09 -12.73 9.99
C GLY A 149 -10.69 -12.94 9.38
N ARG A 150 -10.60 -13.49 8.16
CA ARG A 150 -9.33 -13.71 7.47
C ARG A 150 -8.85 -12.40 6.84
N TYR A 151 -7.61 -12.04 7.14
CA TYR A 151 -6.97 -10.87 6.56
C TYR A 151 -6.44 -11.17 5.15
N VAL A 152 -6.98 -10.48 4.14
CA VAL A 152 -6.76 -10.67 2.69
C VAL A 152 -6.53 -9.33 1.96
N PRO A 153 -5.54 -8.52 2.35
CA PRO A 153 -5.34 -7.18 1.78
C PRO A 153 -5.07 -7.19 0.27
N ARG A 154 -4.49 -8.29 -0.25
CA ARG A 154 -4.11 -8.42 -1.66
C ARG A 154 -5.26 -8.75 -2.60
N ASP A 155 -6.47 -8.93 -2.08
CA ASP A 155 -7.67 -8.94 -2.92
C ASP A 155 -8.14 -7.51 -3.22
N HIS A 156 -7.79 -6.54 -2.36
CA HIS A 156 -8.32 -5.17 -2.40
C HIS A 156 -7.29 -4.10 -2.78
N CYS A 157 -6.03 -4.26 -2.38
CA CYS A 157 -4.95 -3.30 -2.62
C CYS A 157 -3.67 -4.00 -3.09
N ALA A 158 -2.90 -3.30 -3.92
CA ALA A 158 -1.64 -3.79 -4.51
C ALA A 158 -0.61 -4.23 -3.48
N HIS A 159 0.42 -4.96 -3.90
CA HIS A 159 1.56 -5.26 -3.04
C HIS A 159 2.31 -3.96 -2.66
N PRO A 160 2.68 -3.73 -1.39
CA PRO A 160 3.24 -2.46 -0.94
C PRO A 160 4.57 -2.08 -1.63
N ILE A 161 5.39 -3.05 -2.06
CA ILE A 161 6.59 -2.79 -2.87
C ILE A 161 6.25 -1.99 -4.15
N LEU A 162 5.19 -2.37 -4.87
CA LEU A 162 4.78 -1.67 -6.10
C LEU A 162 4.37 -0.22 -5.81
N VAL A 163 3.79 0.00 -4.64
CA VAL A 163 3.32 1.33 -4.20
C VAL A 163 4.47 2.19 -3.73
N ILE A 164 5.44 1.61 -3.03
CA ILE A 164 6.68 2.30 -2.62
C ILE A 164 7.43 2.79 -3.87
N GLU A 165 7.63 1.92 -4.87
CA GLU A 165 8.28 2.30 -6.13
C GLU A 165 7.53 3.43 -6.85
N LEU A 166 6.19 3.33 -6.94
CA LEU A 166 5.37 4.38 -7.53
C LEU A 166 5.47 5.70 -6.75
N ALA A 167 5.39 5.64 -5.42
CA ALA A 167 5.41 6.80 -4.55
C ALA A 167 6.76 7.52 -4.62
N LEU A 168 7.87 6.80 -4.73
CA LEU A 168 9.19 7.39 -4.95
C LEU A 168 9.30 8.02 -6.33
N ALA A 169 8.90 7.31 -7.38
CA ALA A 169 8.95 7.81 -8.76
C ALA A 169 8.08 9.06 -8.98
N MET A 170 6.98 9.19 -8.24
CA MET A 170 6.03 10.30 -8.34
C MET A 170 6.14 11.33 -7.21
N ASN A 171 7.15 11.20 -6.34
CA ASN A 171 7.35 12.07 -5.17
C ASN A 171 6.08 12.22 -4.31
N LEU A 172 5.54 11.10 -3.82
CA LEU A 172 4.36 11.01 -2.96
C LEU A 172 4.74 10.64 -1.52
N PRO A 173 5.38 11.53 -0.75
CA PRO A 173 5.95 11.21 0.56
C PRO A 173 4.89 10.80 1.59
N THR A 174 3.65 11.28 1.46
CA THR A 174 2.55 11.00 2.40
C THR A 174 2.11 9.53 2.38
N VAL A 175 2.35 8.81 1.27
CA VAL A 175 1.98 7.39 1.09
C VAL A 175 3.04 6.46 1.69
N LEU A 176 4.30 6.90 1.74
CA LEU A 176 5.44 6.04 2.06
C LEU A 176 5.40 5.43 3.47
N PRO A 177 5.09 6.18 4.56
CA PRO A 177 5.06 5.59 5.91
C PRO A 177 4.05 4.44 6.01
N ALA A 178 2.85 4.61 5.47
CA ALA A 178 1.82 3.58 5.48
C ALA A 178 2.19 2.38 4.58
N ALA A 179 2.81 2.60 3.43
CA ALA A 179 3.25 1.53 2.53
C ALA A 179 4.42 0.72 3.10
N LEU A 180 5.38 1.38 3.75
CA LEU A 180 6.49 0.71 4.42
C LEU A 180 6.05 -0.02 5.69
N TYR A 181 5.09 0.53 6.43
CA TYR A 181 4.44 -0.17 7.53
C TYR A 181 3.68 -1.41 7.04
N ASP A 182 2.92 -1.30 5.94
CA ASP A 182 2.25 -2.45 5.32
C ASP A 182 3.26 -3.55 4.94
N LEU A 183 4.41 -3.18 4.40
CA LEU A 183 5.47 -4.12 4.03
C LEU A 183 6.21 -4.69 5.25
N SER A 184 6.44 -3.92 6.31
CA SER A 184 7.14 -4.41 7.52
C SER A 184 6.38 -5.53 8.22
N ARG A 185 5.08 -5.67 7.93
CA ARG A 185 4.22 -6.75 8.43
C ARG A 185 4.45 -8.12 7.80
N TYR A 186 5.34 -8.19 6.83
CA TYR A 186 5.80 -9.42 6.23
C TYR A 186 7.03 -9.94 6.98
N GLY A 187 7.23 -11.26 7.00
CA GLY A 187 8.49 -11.85 7.42
C GLY A 187 9.68 -11.35 6.56
N PRO A 188 10.90 -11.20 7.14
CA PRO A 188 12.06 -10.63 6.43
C PRO A 188 12.38 -11.31 5.09
N SER A 189 12.23 -12.63 5.00
CA SER A 189 12.44 -13.38 3.74
C SER A 189 11.47 -12.94 2.65
N LYS A 190 10.19 -12.72 2.97
CA LYS A 190 9.20 -12.26 1.98
C LYS A 190 9.48 -10.82 1.52
N ILE A 191 9.91 -9.95 2.45
CA ILE A 191 10.35 -8.58 2.12
C ILE A 191 11.53 -8.62 1.14
N MET A 192 12.52 -9.49 1.38
CA MET A 192 13.71 -9.65 0.55
C MET A 192 13.43 -10.31 -0.81
N THR A 193 12.55 -11.31 -0.86
CA THR A 193 12.18 -11.99 -2.11
C THR A 193 11.51 -11.03 -3.09
N GLY A 194 10.73 -10.08 -2.58
CA GLY A 194 10.00 -9.10 -3.38
C GLY A 194 8.65 -9.61 -3.86
N THR A 195 8.14 -8.99 -4.91
CA THR A 195 6.86 -9.32 -5.57
C THR A 195 7.07 -9.43 -7.07
N THR A 196 6.07 -9.89 -7.81
CA THR A 196 6.05 -9.80 -9.28
C THR A 196 5.26 -8.58 -9.73
N SER A 197 5.66 -8.00 -10.86
CA SER A 197 4.85 -6.97 -11.50
C SER A 197 3.57 -7.60 -12.05
N PRO A 198 2.38 -7.05 -11.75
CA PRO A 198 1.13 -7.53 -12.34
C PRO A 198 1.14 -7.34 -13.86
N MET A 199 0.59 -8.32 -14.59
CA MET A 199 0.42 -8.25 -16.03
C MET A 199 -0.66 -7.22 -16.40
N THR A 200 -0.33 -6.26 -17.26
CA THR A 200 -1.28 -5.24 -17.70
C THR A 200 -2.26 -5.80 -18.73
N THR A 201 -3.42 -5.15 -18.91
CA THR A 201 -4.36 -5.50 -19.97
C THR A 201 -3.69 -5.43 -21.34
N PHE A 202 -2.85 -4.42 -21.57
CA PHE A 202 -2.11 -4.30 -22.82
C PHE A 202 -1.10 -5.44 -23.02
N ASP A 203 -0.39 -5.87 -21.97
CA ASP A 203 0.51 -7.03 -22.07
C ASP A 203 -0.23 -8.31 -22.48
N ARG A 204 -1.49 -8.47 -22.06
CA ARG A 204 -2.33 -9.62 -22.45
C ARG A 204 -2.69 -9.54 -23.93
N LEU A 205 -3.10 -8.35 -24.41
CA LEU A 205 -3.35 -8.13 -25.83
C LEU A 205 -2.10 -8.44 -26.68
N LEU A 206 -0.92 -8.00 -26.23
CA LEU A 206 0.34 -8.33 -26.90
C LEU A 206 0.58 -9.84 -26.97
N HIS A 207 0.32 -10.56 -25.88
CA HIS A 207 0.47 -12.01 -25.81
C HIS A 207 -0.52 -12.77 -26.69
N GLU A 208 -1.75 -12.28 -26.82
CA GLU A 208 -2.76 -12.85 -27.74
C GLU A 208 -2.34 -12.67 -29.21
N ILE A 209 -1.77 -11.51 -29.55
CA ILE A 209 -1.38 -11.18 -30.94
C ILE A 209 -0.06 -11.86 -31.34
N SER A 210 0.92 -11.92 -30.43
CA SER A 210 2.27 -12.41 -30.72
C SER A 210 2.45 -13.90 -30.43
N GLY A 211 1.41 -14.58 -29.94
CA GLY A 211 1.47 -15.95 -29.44
C GLY A 211 2.15 -16.06 -28.07
N PRO A 212 2.18 -17.27 -27.46
CA PRO A 212 2.74 -17.48 -26.14
C PRO A 212 4.27 -17.32 -26.13
N SER A 213 4.73 -16.08 -26.03
CA SER A 213 6.10 -15.79 -25.61
C SER A 213 6.17 -16.01 -24.10
N LEU A 214 7.21 -16.71 -23.62
CA LEU A 214 7.50 -16.90 -22.19
C LEU A 214 7.41 -15.54 -21.47
N THR A 215 6.27 -15.28 -20.80
CA THR A 215 6.10 -14.09 -19.97
C THR A 215 7.00 -14.29 -18.75
N VAL A 216 8.20 -13.73 -18.82
CA VAL A 216 9.09 -13.66 -17.67
C VAL A 216 8.40 -12.74 -16.68
N GLU A 217 7.80 -13.32 -15.63
CA GLU A 217 7.35 -12.56 -14.47
C GLU A 217 8.49 -11.64 -14.06
N LYS A 218 8.31 -10.33 -14.18
CA LYS A 218 9.36 -9.37 -13.82
C LYS A 218 9.37 -9.26 -12.30
N PRO A 219 10.39 -9.78 -11.59
CA PRO A 219 10.46 -9.61 -10.16
C PRO A 219 10.74 -8.14 -9.85
N VAL A 220 9.98 -7.58 -8.92
CA VAL A 220 10.16 -6.25 -8.36
C VAL A 220 10.66 -6.43 -6.93
N LYS A 221 11.86 -5.91 -6.67
CA LYS A 221 12.53 -5.97 -5.37
C LYS A 221 12.87 -4.55 -4.94
N LEU A 222 12.89 -4.34 -3.63
CA LEU A 222 13.38 -3.08 -3.08
C LEU A 222 14.88 -2.90 -3.39
N SER A 223 15.29 -1.64 -3.52
CA SER A 223 16.70 -1.28 -3.45
C SER A 223 17.28 -1.68 -2.08
N ARG A 224 18.62 -1.84 -2.00
CA ARG A 224 19.29 -2.18 -0.73
C ARG A 224 18.95 -1.19 0.38
N ASP A 225 18.91 0.10 0.06
CA ASP A 225 18.58 1.15 1.03
C ASP A 225 17.15 1.01 1.56
N LEU A 226 16.16 0.87 0.68
CA LEU A 226 14.76 0.68 1.06
C LEU A 226 14.54 -0.62 1.83
N LEU A 227 15.23 -1.69 1.47
CA LEU A 227 15.20 -2.94 2.22
C LEU A 227 15.72 -2.72 3.64
N CYS A 228 16.88 -2.08 3.81
CA CYS A 228 17.43 -1.77 5.12
C CYS A 228 16.49 -0.86 5.93
N ARG A 229 15.91 0.17 5.33
CA ARG A 229 14.90 1.04 5.98
C ARG A 229 13.68 0.26 6.43
N THR A 230 13.15 -0.62 5.58
CA THR A 230 11.98 -1.44 5.90
C THR A 230 12.27 -2.37 7.08
N LEU A 231 13.44 -3.02 7.08
CA LEU A 231 13.83 -3.94 8.16
C LEU A 231 14.11 -3.21 9.48
N ARG A 232 14.72 -2.02 9.45
CA ARG A 232 14.89 -1.17 10.63
C ARG A 232 13.56 -0.70 11.19
N GLY A 233 12.64 -0.25 10.33
CA GLY A 233 11.30 0.13 10.76
C GLY A 233 10.54 -1.05 11.38
N ARG A 234 10.65 -2.24 10.79
CA ARG A 234 10.14 -3.49 11.38
C ARG A 234 10.73 -3.78 12.76
N GLU A 235 12.04 -3.63 12.92
CA GLU A 235 12.69 -3.80 14.22
C GLU A 235 12.19 -2.77 15.24
N ALA A 236 11.99 -1.51 14.82
CA ALA A 236 11.42 -0.46 15.65
C ALA A 236 9.99 -0.77 16.10
N THR A 237 9.14 -1.32 15.21
CA THR A 237 7.77 -1.75 15.59
C THR A 237 7.80 -2.86 16.66
N GLN A 238 8.71 -3.85 16.52
CA GLN A 238 8.89 -4.93 17.48
C GLN A 238 9.41 -4.40 18.82
N ARG A 239 10.43 -3.52 18.79
CA ARG A 239 11.01 -2.88 19.97
C ARG A 239 9.97 -2.06 20.73
N TYR A 240 9.14 -1.31 20.01
CA TYR A 240 8.05 -0.56 20.61
C TYR A 240 7.07 -1.49 21.35
N MET A 241 6.68 -2.60 20.73
CA MET A 241 5.80 -3.58 21.39
C MET A 241 6.45 -4.23 22.61
N ALA A 242 7.74 -4.57 22.55
CA ALA A 242 8.48 -5.07 23.71
C ALA A 242 8.48 -4.03 24.86
N GLY A 243 8.72 -2.76 24.54
CA GLY A 243 8.64 -1.65 25.50
C GLY A 243 7.23 -1.40 26.03
N PHE A 244 6.19 -1.59 25.22
CA PHE A 244 4.80 -1.53 25.68
C PHE A 244 4.50 -2.65 26.67
N ILE A 245 4.93 -3.88 26.37
CA ILE A 245 4.79 -5.02 27.28
C ILE A 245 5.48 -4.74 28.61
N ALA A 246 6.74 -4.28 28.58
CA ALA A 246 7.51 -4.00 29.79
C ALA A 246 6.86 -2.90 30.65
N ARG A 247 6.32 -1.84 30.03
CA ARG A 247 5.75 -0.69 30.76
C ARG A 247 4.29 -0.88 31.19
N HIS A 248 3.49 -1.57 30.38
CA HIS A 248 2.03 -1.61 30.54
C HIS A 248 1.46 -2.98 30.85
N LEU A 249 2.27 -4.03 30.95
CA LEU A 249 1.79 -5.40 31.20
C LEU A 249 2.67 -6.18 32.16
N HIS A 250 3.99 -6.07 32.05
CA HIS A 250 4.92 -6.73 32.96
C HIS A 250 4.76 -6.18 34.38
N CYS A 251 4.46 -7.06 35.34
CA CYS A 251 4.21 -6.69 36.74
C CYS A 251 3.20 -5.54 36.91
N ARG A 252 2.22 -5.40 35.99
CA ARG A 252 1.24 -4.31 36.03
C ARG A 252 0.43 -4.36 37.32
N ALA A 253 0.49 -3.29 38.09
CA ALA A 253 -0.43 -3.07 39.19
C ALA A 253 -1.86 -2.85 38.66
N PRO A 254 -2.90 -3.38 39.34
CA PRO A 254 -4.28 -3.03 39.07
C PRO A 254 -4.51 -1.51 39.22
N ALA A 255 -5.54 -0.99 38.55
CA ALA A 255 -5.94 0.40 38.69
C ALA A 255 -6.14 0.81 40.17
N ALA A 256 -5.99 2.09 40.48
CA ALA A 256 -6.19 2.61 41.84
C ALA A 256 -7.57 2.20 42.39
N GLU A 257 -8.60 2.40 41.57
CA GLU A 257 -10.02 2.09 41.82
C GLU A 257 -10.39 0.60 41.57
N CYS A 258 -9.43 -0.32 41.64
CA CYS A 258 -9.69 -1.73 41.34
C CYS A 258 -10.71 -2.34 42.32
N LEU A 259 -11.84 -2.84 41.81
CA LEU A 259 -12.92 -3.45 42.61
C LEU A 259 -12.52 -4.73 43.35
N HIS A 260 -11.40 -5.34 42.95
CA HIS A 260 -10.85 -6.55 43.55
C HIS A 260 -9.69 -6.24 44.52
N ARG A 261 -9.45 -4.97 44.87
CA ARG A 261 -8.43 -4.57 45.84
C ARG A 261 -8.94 -4.88 47.26
N SER A 262 -8.12 -5.56 48.06
CA SER A 262 -8.42 -5.80 49.47
C SER A 262 -7.97 -4.62 50.33
N GLU A 263 -8.69 -4.33 51.43
CA GLU A 263 -8.38 -3.29 52.41
C GLU A 263 -6.95 -3.39 52.99
N LYS A 264 -6.33 -4.58 52.95
CA LYS A 264 -4.99 -4.84 53.52
C LYS A 264 -3.83 -4.67 52.52
N GLY A 265 -4.01 -3.92 51.43
CA GLY A 265 -2.94 -3.65 50.45
C GLY A 265 -2.47 -4.85 49.64
N SER A 266 -3.20 -5.97 49.69
CA SER A 266 -2.89 -7.18 48.91
C SER A 266 -3.25 -6.96 47.42
N PRO A 267 -2.40 -7.34 46.47
CA PRO A 267 -2.65 -7.14 45.04
C PRO A 267 -3.92 -7.88 44.58
N SER A 268 -4.69 -7.27 43.68
CA SER A 268 -5.85 -7.94 43.05
C SER A 268 -5.36 -9.12 42.21
N ARG A 269 -5.50 -10.33 42.76
CA ARG A 269 -5.12 -11.57 42.07
C ARG A 269 -5.84 -11.76 40.72
N PRO A 270 -7.18 -11.54 40.60
CA PRO A 270 -7.88 -11.76 39.33
C PRO A 270 -7.48 -10.78 38.21
N CYS A 271 -7.32 -9.49 38.54
CA CYS A 271 -6.92 -8.50 37.54
C CYS A 271 -5.46 -8.69 37.13
N HIS A 272 -4.58 -8.97 38.09
CA HIS A 272 -3.16 -9.22 37.82
C HIS A 272 -2.96 -10.45 36.92
N GLU A 273 -3.60 -11.59 37.24
CA GLU A 273 -3.56 -12.80 36.40
C GLU A 273 -4.12 -12.55 34.99
N SER A 274 -5.15 -11.72 34.86
CA SER A 274 -5.71 -11.36 33.55
C SER A 274 -4.75 -10.50 32.71
N PHE A 275 -4.04 -9.55 33.32
CA PHE A 275 -3.00 -8.78 32.62
C PHE A 275 -1.83 -9.65 32.19
N TYR A 276 -1.42 -10.61 33.03
CA TYR A 276 -0.42 -11.61 32.66
C TYR A 276 -0.88 -12.45 31.45
N PHE A 277 -2.15 -12.84 31.39
CA PHE A 277 -2.69 -13.54 30.22
C PHE A 277 -2.68 -12.69 28.94
N ILE A 278 -3.05 -11.40 29.04
CA ILE A 278 -2.94 -10.44 27.93
C ILE A 278 -1.48 -10.35 27.44
N MET A 279 -0.53 -10.25 28.38
CA MET A 279 0.90 -10.23 28.09
C MET A 279 1.35 -11.45 27.28
N LEU A 280 0.98 -12.67 27.72
CA LEU A 280 1.34 -13.90 27.02
C LEU A 280 0.80 -13.96 25.59
N ASN A 281 -0.43 -13.48 25.37
CA ASN A 281 -1.01 -13.45 24.02
C ASN A 281 -0.32 -12.43 23.12
N ILE A 282 0.04 -11.25 23.66
CA ILE A 282 0.72 -10.19 22.92
C ILE A 282 2.16 -10.56 22.57
N LEU A 283 2.87 -11.28 23.46
CA LEU A 283 4.25 -11.74 23.22
C LEU A 283 4.37 -12.56 21.92
N ARG A 284 3.33 -13.32 21.55
CA ARG A 284 3.28 -14.08 20.28
C ARG A 284 3.40 -13.18 19.05
N SER A 285 2.94 -11.93 19.14
CA SER A 285 2.98 -10.98 18.03
C SER A 285 4.38 -10.41 17.80
N VAL A 286 5.16 -10.23 18.87
CA VAL A 286 6.58 -9.82 18.78
C VAL A 286 7.38 -10.89 18.03
N GLY A 287 7.08 -12.16 18.26
CA GLY A 287 7.71 -13.30 17.59
C GLY A 287 7.32 -13.51 16.11
N GLY A 288 6.40 -12.71 15.54
CA GLY A 288 6.01 -12.84 14.14
C GLY A 288 5.27 -14.13 13.80
N ILE A 289 4.40 -14.60 14.70
CA ILE A 289 3.62 -15.84 14.51
C ILE A 289 2.29 -15.55 13.77
N ALA A 290 1.93 -14.29 13.57
CA ALA A 290 0.65 -13.87 12.98
C ALA A 290 0.76 -13.68 11.46
N CYS A 291 0.48 -14.74 10.68
CA CYS A 291 0.57 -14.72 9.22
C CYS A 291 -0.10 -13.47 8.59
N GLY A 292 0.71 -12.64 7.92
CA GLY A 292 0.26 -11.42 7.22
C GLY A 292 0.11 -10.19 8.11
N ARG A 293 0.35 -10.31 9.42
CA ARG A 293 0.38 -9.23 10.42
C ARG A 293 1.55 -9.46 11.39
N ASP A 294 2.69 -9.89 10.85
CA ASP A 294 3.89 -10.15 11.65
C ASP A 294 4.40 -8.81 12.21
N ALA A 295 4.79 -8.74 13.48
CA ALA A 295 5.31 -7.49 14.06
C ALA A 295 4.39 -6.26 13.86
N ASP A 296 3.06 -6.46 13.85
CA ASP A 296 2.03 -5.41 13.67
C ASP A 296 1.56 -4.85 15.03
N PRO A 297 2.16 -3.75 15.53
CA PRO A 297 1.74 -3.14 16.81
C PRO A 297 0.28 -2.71 16.83
N LEU A 298 -0.25 -2.16 15.74
CA LEU A 298 -1.62 -1.63 15.70
C LEU A 298 -2.66 -2.74 15.82
N TYR A 299 -2.47 -3.83 15.08
CA TYR A 299 -3.32 -5.01 15.19
C TYR A 299 -3.20 -5.64 16.57
N THR A 300 -1.97 -5.82 17.08
CA THR A 300 -1.74 -6.42 18.40
C THR A 300 -2.39 -5.63 19.53
N LEU A 301 -2.30 -4.30 19.52
CA LEU A 301 -2.97 -3.44 20.51
C LEU A 301 -4.50 -3.46 20.38
N SER A 302 -5.02 -3.62 19.16
CA SER A 302 -6.46 -3.80 18.92
C SER A 302 -6.95 -5.12 19.52
N GLN A 303 -6.24 -6.22 19.24
CA GLN A 303 -6.52 -7.54 19.81
C GLN A 303 -6.40 -7.52 21.35
N ALA A 304 -5.41 -6.81 21.88
CA ALA A 304 -5.26 -6.61 23.32
C ALA A 304 -6.51 -6.02 23.98
N THR A 305 -7.11 -5.03 23.32
CA THR A 305 -8.32 -4.36 23.80
C THR A 305 -9.55 -5.26 23.62
N GLU A 306 -9.64 -6.01 22.53
CA GLU A 306 -10.74 -6.95 22.28
C GLU A 306 -10.79 -8.10 23.31
N MET A 307 -9.62 -8.55 23.79
CA MET A 307 -9.54 -9.57 24.86
C MET A 307 -10.25 -9.15 26.16
N LEU A 308 -10.47 -7.86 26.40
CA LEU A 308 -11.17 -7.36 27.59
C LEU A 308 -12.66 -7.73 27.62
N SER A 309 -13.25 -8.00 26.45
CA SER A 309 -14.67 -8.36 26.28
C SER A 309 -14.90 -9.80 25.83
N ARG A 310 -13.86 -10.50 25.37
CA ARG A 310 -13.96 -11.90 24.92
C ARG A 310 -14.24 -12.87 26.07
N THR A 311 -15.00 -13.92 25.76
CA THR A 311 -15.44 -14.96 26.70
C THR A 311 -15.08 -16.38 26.25
N ASP A 312 -14.27 -16.51 25.20
CA ASP A 312 -13.96 -17.77 24.52
C ASP A 312 -12.58 -18.33 24.89
N PHE A 313 -11.94 -17.82 25.95
CA PHE A 313 -10.71 -18.40 26.47
C PHE A 313 -11.03 -19.75 27.11
N SER A 314 -10.20 -20.77 26.92
CA SER A 314 -10.37 -22.07 27.58
C SER A 314 -9.46 -22.17 28.79
N ASP A 315 -10.02 -22.51 29.96
CA ASP A 315 -9.26 -22.93 31.13
C ASP A 315 -9.00 -24.45 31.16
N GLY A 316 -9.28 -25.14 30.05
CA GLY A 316 -9.23 -26.59 29.94
C GLY A 316 -10.53 -27.31 30.33
N GLN A 317 -11.51 -26.61 30.92
CA GLN A 317 -12.81 -27.16 31.31
C GLN A 317 -14.01 -26.37 30.75
N ARG A 318 -13.91 -25.04 30.66
CA ARG A 318 -14.98 -24.15 30.18
C ARG A 318 -14.40 -22.98 29.38
N GLN A 319 -15.25 -22.42 28.52
CA GLN A 319 -15.01 -21.10 27.98
C GLN A 319 -15.24 -20.05 29.07
N CYS A 320 -14.27 -19.17 29.27
CA CYS A 320 -14.30 -18.10 30.25
C CYS A 320 -13.73 -16.80 29.66
N GLY A 321 -14.09 -15.67 30.29
CA GLY A 321 -13.53 -14.35 29.99
C GLY A 321 -12.42 -13.96 30.96
N LEU A 322 -11.69 -12.90 30.62
CA LEU A 322 -10.74 -12.30 31.57
C LEU A 322 -11.47 -11.76 32.81
N LYS A 323 -10.92 -12.01 34.00
CA LYS A 323 -11.50 -11.60 35.29
C LYS A 323 -11.09 -10.17 35.68
N LEU A 324 -11.03 -9.28 34.70
CA LEU A 324 -10.75 -7.86 34.92
C LEU A 324 -12.01 -7.15 35.41
N CYS A 325 -11.87 -6.35 36.47
CA CYS A 325 -12.91 -5.39 36.87
C CYS A 325 -12.97 -4.21 35.88
N GLN A 326 -14.10 -3.51 35.82
CA GLN A 326 -14.32 -2.41 34.86
C GLN A 326 -13.27 -1.29 34.93
N PRO A 327 -12.85 -0.81 36.13
CA PRO A 327 -11.79 0.20 36.22
C PRO A 327 -10.47 -0.24 35.57
N CYS A 328 -10.04 -1.48 35.79
CA CYS A 328 -8.83 -2.02 35.16
C CYS A 328 -8.99 -2.19 33.63
N LYS A 329 -10.20 -2.50 33.14
CA LYS A 329 -10.46 -2.57 31.69
C LYS A 329 -10.31 -1.19 31.05
N ASN A 330 -10.92 -0.15 31.65
CA ASN A 330 -10.86 1.21 31.13
C ASN A 330 -9.42 1.75 31.09
N ASP A 331 -8.70 1.60 32.21
CA ASP A 331 -7.30 2.02 32.37
C ASP A 331 -6.36 1.34 31.35
N PHE A 332 -6.55 0.06 31.06
CA PHE A 332 -5.78 -0.62 30.01
C PHE A 332 -6.20 -0.22 28.60
N ALA A 333 -7.50 -0.07 28.33
CA ALA A 333 -8.00 0.35 27.03
C ALA A 333 -7.50 1.75 26.65
N GLU A 334 -7.43 2.67 27.61
CA GLU A 334 -6.85 4.00 27.42
C GLU A 334 -5.36 3.92 27.07
N ALA A 335 -4.58 3.13 27.83
CA ALA A 335 -3.16 2.92 27.55
C ALA A 335 -2.93 2.31 26.15
N ALA A 336 -3.72 1.31 25.75
CA ALA A 336 -3.64 0.71 24.43
C ALA A 336 -4.04 1.68 23.31
N SER A 337 -5.08 2.49 23.51
CA SER A 337 -5.52 3.52 22.57
C SER A 337 -4.45 4.58 22.34
N LYS A 338 -3.87 5.11 23.43
CA LYS A 338 -2.75 6.06 23.38
C LYS A 338 -1.56 5.46 22.64
N ALA A 339 -1.19 4.21 22.96
CA ALA A 339 -0.09 3.53 22.30
C ALA A 339 -0.31 3.35 20.80
N ARG A 340 -1.55 3.14 20.33
CA ARG A 340 -1.84 3.06 18.88
C ARG A 340 -1.62 4.39 18.17
N GLN A 341 -2.01 5.50 18.80
CA GLN A 341 -1.76 6.83 18.25
C GLN A 341 -0.26 7.12 18.18
N GLU A 342 0.48 6.83 19.26
CA GLU A 342 1.94 6.97 19.31
C GLU A 342 2.63 6.17 18.20
N VAL A 343 2.28 4.88 18.03
CA VAL A 343 2.79 4.03 16.95
C VAL A 343 2.60 4.69 15.58
N TRP A 344 1.39 5.18 15.29
CA TRP A 344 1.10 5.79 14.00
C TRP A 344 1.95 7.04 13.76
N THR A 345 2.07 7.89 14.77
CA THR A 345 2.88 9.12 14.68
C THR A 345 4.38 8.86 14.52
N LEU A 346 4.88 7.71 15.02
CA LEU A 346 6.29 7.34 14.95
C LEU A 346 6.68 6.67 13.63
N LEU A 347 5.73 6.24 12.78
CA LEU A 347 6.04 5.53 11.53
C LEU A 347 7.01 6.32 10.63
N PRO A 348 6.83 7.63 10.36
CA PRO A 348 7.77 8.38 9.52
C PRO A 348 9.21 8.36 10.07
N GLN A 349 9.38 8.45 11.39
CA GLN A 349 10.68 8.39 12.05
C GLN A 349 11.29 6.97 11.94
N TRP A 350 10.50 5.93 12.21
CA TRP A 350 10.98 4.53 12.17
C TRP A 350 11.45 4.09 10.78
N PHE A 351 10.87 4.66 9.71
CA PHE A 351 11.27 4.40 8.34
C PHE A 351 12.26 5.43 7.77
N GLY A 352 12.77 6.35 8.61
CA GLY A 352 13.86 7.27 8.26
C GLY A 352 13.45 8.41 7.33
N PHE A 353 12.22 8.93 7.46
CA PHE A 353 11.74 10.14 6.77
C PHE A 353 11.85 11.41 7.61
N VAL A 354 12.01 11.27 8.92
CA VAL A 354 12.22 12.38 9.87
C VAL A 354 13.47 12.03 10.67
N GLU A 355 14.37 12.99 10.83
CA GLU A 355 15.55 12.82 11.68
C GLU A 355 15.10 12.55 13.12
N SER A 356 15.73 11.58 13.78
CA SER A 356 15.52 11.37 15.20
C SER A 356 16.29 12.43 15.97
N ASP A 357 15.61 13.32 16.69
CA ASP A 357 16.25 14.24 17.65
C ASP A 357 17.03 13.49 18.76
N ASN A 358 16.79 12.18 18.93
CA ASN A 358 17.52 11.34 19.86
C ASN A 358 18.77 10.74 19.22
N HIS A 359 19.87 11.48 19.33
CA HIS A 359 21.21 10.91 19.47
C HIS A 359 21.39 10.29 20.87
N ASP A 360 20.47 9.41 21.31
CA ASP A 360 20.72 8.60 22.50
C ASP A 360 21.28 7.26 22.07
N SER A 361 22.61 7.22 22.14
CA SER A 361 23.47 6.06 22.31
C SER A 361 22.79 4.99 23.16
N LEU A 362 22.27 3.93 22.54
CA LEU A 362 21.89 2.69 23.22
C LEU A 362 22.43 1.49 22.44
N LEU A 363 23.75 1.55 22.18
CA LEU A 363 24.58 0.38 21.89
C LEU A 363 25.26 -0.18 23.16
N ASP A 364 24.82 0.23 24.35
CA ASP A 364 25.27 -0.40 25.60
C ASP A 364 24.23 -1.42 26.05
N LEU A 365 24.35 -2.62 25.48
CA LEU A 365 23.92 -3.86 26.13
C LEU A 365 25.18 -4.52 26.67
N ASP A 366 25.57 -4.15 27.89
CA ASP A 366 26.36 -5.01 28.79
C ASP A 366 25.41 -5.82 29.68
#